data_AF-A0A078H573-F1
#
_entry.id   AF-A0A078H573-F1
#
_cell.length_a   1.000
_cell.length_b   1.000
_cell.length_c   1.000
_cell.angle_alpha   90.00
_cell.angle_beta   90.00
_cell.angle_gamma   90.00
#
_symmetry.space_group_name_H-M   'P 1'
#
loop_
_entity.id
_entity.type
_entity.pdbx_description
1 polymer ?
#
loop_
_entity_poly.entity_id
_entity_poly.type
_entity_poly.pdbx_seq_one_letter_code
_entity_poly.pdbx_strand_id
1 'polypeptide(L)'
;MLQEGNEKCPYKHCSIGSTFTPDLQGHFLATSNFYYTSKFFELDEKDWLAEMIPAGKRYCKEKWSELKAEHPTTKEEYLLGYCFSSAYIISMLHDSLGFALDYGR
;
A
#
# COMPACT_ATOMS: atom_id res chain seq x y z
N MET A 1 14.07 3.28 -4.13
CA MET A 1 13.24 4.14 -3.26
C MET A 1 13.14 3.60 -1.83
N LEU A 2 12.31 2.60 -1.49
CA LEU A 2 12.22 2.14 -0.07
C LEU A 2 13.36 1.21 0.36
N GLN A 3 13.76 0.27 -0.50
CA GLN A 3 14.87 -0.65 -0.23
C GLN A 3 16.25 -0.09 -0.61
N GLU A 4 16.30 1.15 -1.10
CA GLU A 4 17.54 1.78 -1.54
C GLU A 4 18.44 2.08 -0.33
N GLY A 5 19.69 1.60 -0.36
CA GLY A 5 20.59 1.65 0.80
C GLY A 5 20.60 0.38 1.64
N ASN A 6 19.72 -0.60 1.35
CA ASN A 6 19.70 -1.89 2.05
C ASN A 6 20.99 -2.70 1.81
N GLU A 7 21.67 -2.49 0.68
CA GLU A 7 22.98 -3.08 0.41
C GLU A 7 24.07 -2.65 1.40
N LYS A 8 23.84 -1.59 2.18
CA LYS A 8 24.73 -1.10 3.25
C LYS A 8 24.22 -1.44 4.65
N CYS A 9 23.21 -2.33 4.77
CA CYS A 9 22.66 -2.72 6.07
C CYS A 9 23.75 -3.35 6.95
N PRO A 10 24.06 -2.78 8.13
CA PRO A 10 25.05 -3.35 9.04
C PRO A 10 24.48 -4.47 9.93
N TYR A 11 23.18 -4.77 9.81
CA TYR A 11 22.45 -5.75 10.60
C TYR A 11 22.12 -7.00 9.77
N LYS A 12 21.63 -8.06 10.44
CA LYS A 12 21.17 -9.27 9.76
C LYS A 12 20.00 -9.00 8.80
N HIS A 13 19.14 -8.03 9.14
CA HIS A 13 17.99 -7.64 8.33
C HIS A 13 17.71 -6.14 8.45
N CYS A 14 17.46 -5.51 7.30
CA CYS A 14 16.92 -4.17 7.18
C CYS A 14 15.77 -4.20 6.17
N SER A 15 14.69 -3.48 6.45
CA SER A 15 13.52 -3.43 5.56
C SER A 15 13.48 -2.15 4.73
N ILE A 16 13.83 -1.00 5.33
CA ILE A 16 13.74 0.33 4.71
C ILE A 16 15.12 1.00 4.74
N GLY A 17 15.73 1.12 3.57
CA GLY A 17 17.13 1.51 3.40
C GLY A 17 18.04 0.68 4.30
N SER A 18 18.93 1.34 5.05
CA SER A 18 19.85 0.70 5.99
C SER A 18 19.32 0.63 7.43
N THR A 19 18.01 0.76 7.63
CA THR A 19 17.40 0.79 8.97
C THR A 19 17.13 -0.63 9.46
N PHE A 20 17.64 -0.98 10.63
CA PHE A 20 17.33 -2.25 11.29
C PHE A 20 15.83 -2.45 11.41
N THR A 21 15.36 -3.65 11.08
CA THR A 21 13.97 -4.05 11.30
C THR A 21 13.96 -5.45 11.92
N PRO A 22 13.33 -5.63 13.10
CA PRO A 22 13.20 -6.94 13.70
C PRO A 22 12.17 -7.80 12.95
N ASP A 23 12.19 -9.10 13.19
CA ASP A 23 11.13 -10.00 12.68
C ASP A 23 9.77 -9.55 13.22
N LEU A 24 8.83 -9.26 12.32
CA LEU A 24 7.50 -8.78 12.68
C LEU A 24 6.66 -9.93 13.24
N GLN A 25 6.03 -9.70 14.39
CA GLN A 25 5.24 -10.71 15.09
C GLN A 25 4.01 -10.07 15.73
N GLY A 26 2.89 -10.81 15.76
CA GLY A 26 1.64 -10.37 16.37
C GLY A 26 0.67 -9.69 15.39
N HIS A 27 -0.33 -9.01 15.94
CA HIS A 27 -1.36 -8.32 15.18
C HIS A 27 -1.04 -6.84 15.05
N PHE A 28 -1.16 -6.31 13.83
CA PHE A 28 -0.90 -4.92 13.51
C PHE A 28 -2.21 -4.23 13.11
N LEU A 29 -2.36 -2.97 13.53
CA LEU A 29 -3.45 -2.10 13.10
C LEU A 29 -2.89 -1.02 12.16
N ALA A 30 -3.34 -1.03 10.91
CA ALA A 30 -2.96 -0.03 9.91
C ALA A 30 -3.97 1.13 9.89
N THR A 31 -3.53 2.34 10.24
CA THR A 31 -4.40 3.52 10.38
C THR A 31 -4.11 4.58 9.30
N SER A 32 -4.79 5.72 9.37
CA SER A 32 -4.59 6.87 8.47
C SER A 32 -4.65 6.46 6.99
N ASN A 33 -3.59 6.71 6.20
CA ASN A 33 -3.65 6.52 4.76
C ASN A 33 -3.85 5.05 4.33
N PHE A 34 -3.41 4.09 5.15
CA PHE A 34 -3.71 2.68 4.93
C PHE A 34 -5.22 2.44 4.94
N TYR A 35 -5.89 2.90 6.00
CA TYR A 35 -7.34 2.78 6.14
C TYR A 35 -8.11 3.55 5.06
N TYR A 36 -7.76 4.82 4.82
CA TYR A 36 -8.50 5.65 3.84
C TYR A 36 -8.33 5.15 2.41
N THR A 37 -7.17 4.60 2.05
CA THR A 37 -6.94 4.02 0.71
C THR A 37 -7.73 2.72 0.55
N SER A 38 -7.65 1.80 1.53
CA SER A 38 -8.43 0.55 1.49
C SER A 38 -9.93 0.82 1.47
N LYS A 39 -10.39 1.80 2.25
CA LYS A 39 -11.80 2.21 2.27
C LYS A 39 -12.25 2.83 0.94
N PHE A 40 -11.41 3.64 0.32
CA PHE A 40 -11.73 4.24 -0.99
C PHE A 40 -11.92 3.17 -2.08
N PHE A 41 -11.11 2.12 -2.04
CA PHE A 41 -11.26 0.97 -2.95
C PHE A 41 -12.29 -0.06 -2.48
N GLU A 42 -13.01 0.21 -1.39
CA GLU A 42 -14.04 -0.68 -0.83
C GLU A 42 -13.50 -2.10 -0.54
N LEU A 43 -12.26 -2.19 -0.04
CA LEU A 43 -11.63 -3.47 0.27
C LEU A 43 -12.15 -4.02 1.61
N ASP A 44 -12.43 -5.32 1.63
CA ASP A 44 -12.74 -6.06 2.86
C ASP A 44 -11.55 -6.07 3.83
N GLU A 45 -11.81 -6.12 5.13
CA GLU A 45 -10.74 -6.19 6.15
C GLU A 45 -9.87 -7.44 6.00
N LYS A 46 -10.49 -8.54 5.54
CA LYS A 46 -9.79 -9.76 5.15
C LYS A 46 -9.16 -9.55 3.78
N ASP A 47 -7.90 -9.95 3.63
CA ASP A 47 -7.20 -9.98 2.35
C ASP A 47 -7.00 -8.60 1.68
N TRP A 48 -7.28 -7.50 2.41
CA TRP A 48 -7.20 -6.13 1.90
C TRP A 48 -5.86 -5.81 1.22
N LEU A 49 -4.75 -6.37 1.74
CA LEU A 49 -3.43 -6.14 1.20
C LEU A 49 -3.26 -6.83 -0.17
N ALA A 50 -3.80 -8.03 -0.33
CA ALA A 50 -3.78 -8.74 -1.61
C ALA A 50 -4.68 -8.05 -2.65
N GLU A 51 -5.88 -7.64 -2.25
CA GLU A 51 -6.86 -6.97 -3.12
C GLU A 51 -6.49 -5.53 -3.49
N MET A 52 -5.63 -4.88 -2.71
CA MET A 52 -5.06 -3.57 -3.05
C MET A 52 -4.31 -3.58 -4.39
N ILE A 53 -3.67 -4.70 -4.76
CA ILE A 53 -2.91 -4.82 -6.02
C ILE A 53 -3.83 -4.71 -7.25
N PRO A 54 -4.85 -5.57 -7.44
CA PRO A 54 -5.76 -5.43 -8.56
C PRO A 54 -6.57 -4.13 -8.52
N ALA A 55 -6.99 -3.66 -7.35
CA ALA A 55 -7.71 -2.40 -7.20
C ALA A 55 -6.87 -1.19 -7.67
N GLY A 56 -5.64 -1.07 -7.15
CA GLY A 56 -4.70 -0.03 -7.55
C GLY A 56 -4.36 -0.09 -9.04
N LYS A 57 -4.11 -1.29 -9.59
CA LYS A 57 -3.85 -1.47 -11.02
C LYS A 57 -5.02 -1.05 -11.92
N ARG A 58 -6.26 -1.26 -11.48
CA ARG A 58 -7.45 -0.80 -12.20
C ARG A 58 -7.51 0.72 -12.16
N TYR A 59 -7.47 1.29 -10.96
CA TYR A 59 -7.53 2.74 -10.73
C TYR A 59 -6.44 3.52 -11.49
N CYS A 60 -5.19 3.07 -11.43
CA CYS A 60 -4.06 3.72 -12.11
C CYS A 60 -4.15 3.73 -13.65
N LYS A 61 -4.99 2.88 -14.25
CA LYS A 61 -5.20 2.83 -15.70
C LYS A 61 -6.34 3.74 -16.18
N GLU A 62 -7.15 4.23 -15.26
CA GLU A 62 -8.29 5.06 -15.61
C GLU A 62 -7.87 6.45 -16.08
N LYS A 63 -8.70 7.04 -16.94
CA LYS A 63 -8.49 8.41 -17.39
C LYS A 63 -8.92 9.37 -16.30
N TRP A 64 -8.20 10.47 -16.18
CA TRP A 64 -8.52 11.51 -15.19
C TRP A 64 -9.94 12.08 -15.30
N SER A 65 -10.47 12.19 -16.51
CA SER A 65 -11.85 12.63 -16.74
C SER A 65 -12.88 11.69 -16.12
N GLU A 66 -12.67 10.38 -16.29
CA GLU A 66 -13.58 9.34 -15.77
C GLU A 66 -13.51 9.29 -14.24
N LEU A 67 -12.30 9.32 -13.66
CA LEU A 67 -12.12 9.32 -12.20
C LEU A 67 -12.84 10.48 -11.50
N LYS A 68 -12.83 11.68 -12.10
CA LYS A 68 -13.57 12.82 -11.56
C LYS A 68 -15.09 12.67 -11.72
N ALA A 69 -15.55 12.02 -12.78
CA ALA A 69 -16.96 11.77 -13.01
C ALA A 69 -17.52 10.68 -12.08
N GLU A 70 -16.74 9.63 -11.82
CA GLU A 70 -17.09 8.52 -10.91
C GLU A 70 -17.08 8.94 -9.43
N HIS A 71 -16.22 9.89 -9.06
CA HIS A 71 -16.05 10.32 -7.67
C HIS A 71 -16.25 11.84 -7.49
N PRO A 72 -17.45 12.38 -7.81
CA PRO A 72 -17.68 13.83 -7.87
C PRO A 72 -17.63 14.53 -6.49
N THR A 73 -17.77 13.78 -5.40
CA THR A 73 -17.73 14.29 -4.03
C THR A 73 -16.33 14.18 -3.39
N THR A 74 -15.43 13.42 -4.01
CA THR A 74 -14.06 13.25 -3.53
C THR A 74 -13.23 14.43 -4.00
N LYS A 75 -12.47 15.04 -3.08
CA LYS A 75 -11.58 16.14 -3.45
C LYS A 75 -10.51 15.65 -4.41
N GLU A 76 -10.21 16.48 -5.41
CA GLU A 76 -9.24 16.18 -6.46
C GLU A 76 -7.85 15.83 -5.90
N GLU A 77 -7.44 16.49 -4.80
CA GLU A 77 -6.18 16.22 -4.08
C GLU A 77 -6.05 14.76 -3.61
N TYR A 78 -7.16 14.11 -3.23
CA TYR A 78 -7.15 12.71 -2.82
C TYR A 78 -7.16 11.76 -4.01
N LEU A 79 -7.92 12.08 -5.07
CA LEU A 79 -7.96 11.29 -6.30
C LEU A 79 -6.57 11.17 -6.95
N LEU A 80 -5.79 12.27 -6.97
CA LEU A 80 -4.40 12.24 -7.44
C LEU A 80 -3.51 11.29 -6.62
N GLY A 81 -3.83 11.11 -5.34
CA GLY A 81 -3.03 10.35 -4.38
C GLY A 81 -3.27 8.85 -4.39
N TYR A 82 -4.46 8.37 -4.79
CA TYR A 82 -4.83 6.95 -4.61
C TYR A 82 -4.01 5.98 -5.45
N CYS A 83 -3.66 6.34 -6.69
CA CYS A 83 -2.79 5.48 -7.51
C CYS A 83 -1.41 5.28 -6.84
N PHE A 84 -0.75 6.38 -6.45
CA PHE A 84 0.52 6.32 -5.74
C PHE A 84 0.39 5.61 -4.39
N SER A 85 -0.66 5.93 -3.61
CA SER A 85 -0.88 5.34 -2.28
C SER A 85 -1.04 3.83 -2.36
N SER A 86 -1.80 3.32 -3.34
CA SER A 86 -1.99 1.87 -3.54
C SER A 86 -0.66 1.15 -3.77
N ALA A 87 0.19 1.68 -4.66
CA ALA A 87 1.49 1.10 -4.98
C ALA A 87 2.48 1.24 -3.81
N TYR A 88 2.47 2.39 -3.13
CA TYR A 88 3.36 2.66 -2.00
C TYR A 88 3.04 1.78 -0.80
N ILE A 89 1.76 1.55 -0.50
CA ILE A 89 1.32 0.65 0.57
C ILE A 89 1.86 -0.76 0.34
N ILE A 90 1.76 -1.28 -0.89
CA ILE A 90 2.30 -2.61 -1.24
C ILE A 90 3.82 -2.64 -1.15
N SER A 91 4.48 -1.62 -1.70
CA SER A 91 5.95 -1.51 -1.63
C SER A 91 6.46 -1.46 -0.19
N MET A 92 5.72 -0.82 0.70
CA MET A 92 6.07 -0.68 2.12
C MET A 92 5.80 -1.97 2.89
N LEU A 93 4.57 -2.48 2.84
CA LEU A 93 4.16 -3.60 3.70
C LEU A 93 4.67 -4.93 3.15
N HIS A 94 4.40 -5.23 1.88
CA HIS A 94 4.77 -6.53 1.30
C HIS A 94 6.26 -6.55 0.94
N ASP A 95 6.69 -5.65 0.06
CA ASP A 95 8.03 -5.77 -0.54
C ASP A 95 9.14 -5.41 0.45
N SER A 96 8.92 -4.45 1.35
CA SER A 96 9.93 -3.97 2.30
C SER A 96 9.83 -4.66 3.66
N LEU A 97 8.66 -4.62 4.29
CA LEU A 97 8.45 -5.17 5.64
C LEU A 97 8.10 -6.67 5.68
N GLY A 98 7.84 -7.29 4.53
CA GLY A 98 7.64 -8.74 4.44
C GLY A 98 6.27 -9.24 4.91
N PHE A 99 5.24 -8.39 4.96
CA PHE A 99 3.87 -8.83 5.22
C PHE A 99 3.39 -9.77 4.10
N ALA A 100 2.79 -10.91 4.46
CA ALA A 100 2.28 -11.87 3.50
C ALA A 100 1.04 -11.31 2.76
N LEU A 101 0.92 -11.65 1.48
CA LEU A 101 -0.32 -11.49 0.73
C LEU A 101 -1.17 -12.73 0.99
N ASP A 102 -1.99 -12.69 2.03
CA ASP A 102 -2.97 -13.74 2.26
C ASP A 102 -4.11 -13.56 1.25
N TYR A 103 -4.30 -14.58 0.42
CA TYR A 103 -5.46 -14.74 -0.45
C TYR A 103 -6.39 -15.70 0.27
N GLY A 104 -7.24 -15.16 1.16
CA GLY A 104 -8.20 -15.87 2.01
C GLY A 104 -8.50 -17.30 1.54
N ARG A 105 -7.96 -18.27 2.29
CA ARG A 105 -8.28 -19.69 2.11
C ARG A 105 -9.56 -20.03 2.86
#